data_AF-A0A851GRE6-F1
#
_entry.id   AF-A0A851GRE6-F1
#
_cell.length_a   1.000
_cell.length_b   1.000
_cell.length_c   1.000
_cell.angle_alpha   90.00
_cell.angle_beta   90.00
_cell.angle_gamma   90.00
#
_symmetry.space_group_name_H-M   'P 1'
#
loop_
_entity.id
_entity.type
_entity.pdbx_description
1 polymer ?
#
loop_
_entity_poly.entity_id
_entity_poly.type
_entity_poly.pdbx_seq_one_letter_code
_entity_poly.pdbx_strand_id
1 'polypeptide(L)'
;MRNWHIAAGVLYVRQKMKTFIKRAGLFLLLAIVSVIIYANLKPDQYHTSERIEWKDKAIAELSGIEPAKGIPPFEYTVDGWFSPQGLLMEDGSWIAYRQVCHKEKPEIYDIFIGQASDGKWYYSTYHFCIGAITIMEEQPKSLSAFIDQCALVEFDGASDDCLLPTWPPKE
;
A
#
# COMPACT_ATOMS: atom_id res chain seq x y z
N MET A 1 22.19 -43.08 -60.39
CA MET A 1 21.28 -43.28 -59.24
C MET A 1 21.80 -42.70 -57.90
N ARG A 2 23.10 -42.42 -57.71
CA ARG A 2 23.65 -41.90 -56.44
C ARG A 2 23.21 -40.47 -56.03
N ASN A 3 22.87 -39.60 -56.98
CA ASN A 3 22.57 -38.18 -56.70
C ASN A 3 21.18 -37.92 -56.08
N TRP A 4 20.24 -38.86 -56.21
CA TRP A 4 18.88 -38.72 -55.69
C TRP A 4 18.79 -38.86 -54.17
N HIS A 5 19.60 -39.74 -53.57
CA HIS A 5 19.62 -39.93 -52.12
C HIS A 5 20.19 -38.71 -51.36
N ILE A 6 21.11 -37.98 -51.97
CA ILE A 6 21.70 -36.76 -51.37
C ILE A 6 20.68 -35.61 -51.37
N ALA A 7 19.95 -35.42 -52.48
CA ALA A 7 18.93 -34.38 -52.58
C ALA A 7 17.76 -34.57 -51.60
N ALA A 8 17.31 -35.83 -51.41
CA ALA A 8 16.26 -36.16 -50.44
C ALA A 8 16.70 -35.91 -48.99
N GLY A 9 17.96 -36.22 -48.65
CA GLY A 9 18.52 -35.94 -47.32
C GLY A 9 18.59 -34.45 -47.00
N VAL A 10 18.99 -33.62 -47.96
CA VAL A 10 19.07 -32.15 -47.79
C VAL A 10 17.69 -31.52 -47.62
N LEU A 11 16.67 -31.99 -48.35
CA LEU A 11 15.29 -31.52 -48.21
C LEU A 11 14.71 -31.90 -46.84
N TYR A 12 14.95 -33.13 -46.37
CA TYR A 12 14.50 -33.59 -45.06
C TYR A 12 15.11 -32.79 -43.91
N VAL A 13 16.43 -32.52 -43.96
CA VAL A 13 17.13 -31.71 -42.96
C VAL A 13 16.61 -30.27 -42.95
N ARG A 14 16.40 -29.66 -44.12
CA ARG A 14 15.82 -28.30 -44.24
C ARG A 14 14.40 -28.23 -43.66
N GLN A 15 13.58 -29.26 -43.90
CA GLN A 15 12.21 -29.30 -43.37
C GLN A 15 12.19 -29.47 -41.85
N LYS A 16 13.03 -30.35 -41.29
CA LYS A 16 13.20 -30.47 -39.83
C LYS A 16 13.72 -29.17 -39.19
N MET A 17 14.69 -28.51 -39.81
CA MET A 17 15.26 -27.26 -39.32
C MET A 17 14.22 -26.12 -39.32
N LYS A 18 13.39 -26.02 -40.36
CA LYS A 18 12.26 -25.05 -40.39
C LYS A 18 11.26 -25.31 -39.26
N THR A 19 10.90 -26.57 -39.02
CA THR A 19 9.98 -26.94 -37.93
C THR A 19 10.60 -26.66 -36.55
N PHE A 20 11.90 -26.93 -36.38
CA PHE A 20 12.63 -26.62 -35.15
C PHE A 20 12.71 -25.12 -34.89
N ILE A 21 13.08 -24.31 -35.90
CA ILE A 21 13.13 -22.84 -35.80
C ILE A 21 11.75 -22.28 -35.45
N LYS A 22 10.66 -22.77 -36.06
CA LYS A 22 9.29 -22.35 -35.73
C LYS A 22 8.91 -22.67 -34.28
N ARG A 23 9.28 -23.86 -33.78
CA ARG A 23 9.04 -24.26 -32.38
C ARG A 23 9.85 -23.41 -31.42
N ALA A 24 11.15 -23.21 -31.69
CA ALA A 24 12.02 -22.36 -30.88
C ALA A 24 11.51 -20.89 -30.84
N GLY A 25 11.07 -20.35 -31.97
CA GLY A 25 10.45 -19.02 -32.04
C GLY A 25 9.16 -18.92 -31.24
N LEU A 26 8.30 -19.95 -31.26
CA LEU A 26 7.09 -20.00 -30.44
C LEU A 26 7.40 -20.03 -28.94
N PHE A 27 8.37 -20.85 -28.51
CA PHE A 27 8.80 -20.88 -27.10
C PHE A 27 9.38 -19.56 -26.62
N LEU A 28 10.19 -18.90 -27.46
CA LEU A 28 10.72 -17.58 -27.14
C LEU A 28 9.60 -16.55 -26.99
N LEU A 29 8.61 -16.57 -27.88
CA LEU A 29 7.47 -15.67 -27.83
C LEU A 29 6.64 -15.89 -26.55
N LEU A 30 6.37 -17.15 -26.19
CA LEU A 30 5.67 -17.48 -24.94
C LEU A 30 6.46 -17.04 -23.70
N ALA A 31 7.78 -17.23 -23.69
CA ALA A 31 8.62 -16.76 -22.59
C ALA A 31 8.57 -15.22 -22.43
N ILE A 32 8.62 -14.48 -23.54
CA ILE A 32 8.50 -13.01 -23.55
C ILE A 32 7.12 -12.59 -23.02
N VAL A 33 6.04 -13.22 -23.50
CA VAL A 33 4.68 -12.92 -23.04
C VAL A 33 4.53 -13.20 -21.54
N SER A 34 5.06 -14.32 -21.04
CA SER A 34 5.03 -14.62 -19.60
C SER A 34 5.79 -13.60 -18.76
N VAL A 35 6.95 -13.11 -19.23
CA VAL A 35 7.70 -12.05 -18.54
C VAL A 35 6.93 -10.73 -18.54
N ILE A 36 6.30 -10.36 -19.66
CA ILE A 36 5.46 -9.16 -19.76
C ILE A 36 4.27 -9.27 -18.81
N ILE A 37 3.56 -10.40 -18.79
CA ILE A 37 2.43 -10.63 -17.88
C ILE A 37 2.91 -10.54 -16.43
N TYR A 38 4.00 -11.21 -16.06
CA TYR A 38 4.54 -11.15 -14.70
C TYR A 38 4.96 -9.74 -14.28
N ALA A 39 5.58 -8.97 -15.18
CA ALA A 39 5.99 -7.59 -14.92
C ALA A 39 4.80 -6.62 -14.78
N ASN A 40 3.68 -6.89 -15.46
CA ASN A 40 2.46 -6.07 -15.39
C ASN A 40 1.48 -6.53 -14.30
N LEU A 41 1.54 -7.79 -13.87
CA LEU A 41 0.81 -8.33 -12.72
C LEU A 41 1.59 -8.10 -11.41
N LYS A 42 2.25 -6.95 -11.24
CA LYS A 42 2.70 -6.61 -9.89
C LYS A 42 1.44 -6.58 -9.02
N PRO A 43 1.36 -7.43 -7.98
CA PRO A 43 0.21 -7.42 -7.11
C PRO A 43 0.05 -6.01 -6.60
N ASP A 44 -1.17 -5.49 -6.69
CA ASP A 44 -1.49 -4.19 -6.13
C ASP A 44 -1.29 -4.30 -4.62
N GLN A 45 -0.10 -3.92 -4.19
CA GLN A 45 0.35 -4.05 -2.81
C GLN A 45 -0.51 -3.24 -1.84
N TYR A 46 -1.32 -2.33 -2.37
CA TYR A 46 -2.24 -1.51 -1.62
C TYR A 46 -3.64 -2.13 -1.47
N HIS A 47 -4.02 -3.07 -2.35
CA HIS A 47 -5.34 -3.73 -2.36
C HIS A 47 -5.26 -5.24 -2.08
N THR A 48 -4.29 -5.66 -1.25
CA THR A 48 -4.25 -7.04 -0.75
C THR A 48 -5.41 -7.32 0.20
N SER A 49 -5.86 -8.57 0.27
CA SER A 49 -6.92 -9.01 1.18
C SER A 49 -6.62 -8.65 2.63
N GLU A 50 -5.37 -8.82 3.05
CA GLU A 50 -4.87 -8.58 4.39
C GLU A 50 -4.95 -7.09 4.75
N ARG A 51 -4.66 -6.20 3.80
CA ARG A 51 -4.71 -4.76 4.01
C ARG A 51 -6.15 -4.25 4.03
N ILE A 52 -7.03 -4.80 3.20
CA ILE A 52 -8.48 -4.52 3.22
C ILE A 52 -9.08 -4.95 4.55
N GLU A 53 -8.81 -6.18 5.00
CA GLU A 53 -9.31 -6.69 6.29
C GLU A 53 -8.80 -5.84 7.46
N TRP A 54 -7.52 -5.47 7.44
CA TRP A 54 -6.95 -4.58 8.45
C TRP A 54 -7.63 -3.21 8.45
N LYS A 55 -7.85 -2.62 7.26
CA LYS A 55 -8.52 -1.32 7.08
C LYS A 55 -9.94 -1.37 7.64
N ASP A 56 -10.73 -2.37 7.28
CA ASP A 56 -12.12 -2.52 7.76
C ASP A 56 -12.17 -2.62 9.29
N LYS A 57 -11.25 -3.39 9.89
CA LYS A 57 -11.13 -3.49 11.34
C LYS A 57 -10.75 -2.16 11.98
N ALA A 58 -9.76 -1.45 11.43
CA ALA A 58 -9.33 -0.15 11.92
C ALA A 58 -10.47 0.89 11.90
N ILE A 59 -11.22 0.96 10.80
CA ILE A 59 -12.38 1.84 10.66
C ILE A 59 -13.47 1.48 11.69
N ALA A 60 -13.76 0.19 11.87
CA ALA A 60 -14.77 -0.26 12.83
C ALA A 60 -14.40 0.11 14.28
N GLU A 61 -13.13 -0.02 14.66
CA GLU A 61 -12.64 0.39 15.98
C GLU A 61 -12.72 1.91 16.19
N LEU A 62 -12.34 2.69 15.17
CA LEU A 62 -12.34 4.15 15.26
C LEU A 62 -13.75 4.75 15.21
N SER A 63 -14.68 4.11 14.50
CA SER A 63 -16.08 4.57 14.40
C SER A 63 -16.83 4.62 15.73
N GLY A 64 -16.34 3.92 16.76
CA GLY A 64 -16.87 4.00 18.12
C GLY A 64 -16.49 5.28 18.87
N ILE A 65 -15.61 6.09 18.31
CA ILE A 65 -15.16 7.35 18.90
C ILE A 65 -16.06 8.46 18.38
N GLU A 66 -16.61 9.25 19.30
CA GLU A 66 -17.51 10.36 18.96
C GLU A 66 -16.80 11.69 19.17
N PRO A 67 -16.45 12.42 18.09
CA PRO A 67 -15.80 13.73 18.18
C PRO A 67 -16.51 14.73 19.11
N ALA A 68 -17.84 14.69 19.12
CA ALA A 68 -18.67 15.55 19.96
C ALA A 68 -18.56 15.27 21.46
N LYS A 69 -18.01 14.11 21.88
CA LYS A 69 -17.80 13.78 23.30
C LYS A 69 -16.50 14.35 23.87
N GLY A 70 -15.69 15.02 23.05
CA GLY A 70 -14.43 15.63 23.46
C GLY A 70 -13.23 14.70 23.25
N ILE A 71 -12.15 14.96 23.97
CA ILE A 71 -10.89 14.21 23.84
C ILE A 71 -11.11 12.75 24.28
N PRO A 72 -10.75 11.76 23.44
CA PRO A 72 -10.88 10.36 23.82
C PRO A 72 -10.01 10.05 25.05
N PRO A 73 -10.51 9.23 26.00
CA PRO A 73 -9.85 8.95 27.27
C PRO A 73 -8.74 7.89 27.12
N PHE A 74 -7.80 8.14 26.22
CA PHE A 74 -6.63 7.27 26.04
C PHE A 74 -5.62 7.44 27.17
N GLU A 75 -4.78 6.42 27.37
CA GLU A 75 -3.60 6.54 28.20
C GLU A 75 -2.53 7.30 27.42
N TYR A 76 -2.43 8.60 27.68
CA TYR A 76 -1.39 9.45 27.14
C TYR A 76 -0.09 9.33 27.96
N THR A 77 1.02 9.59 27.30
CA THR A 77 2.36 9.66 27.89
C THR A 77 2.48 10.71 28.97
N VAL A 78 3.61 10.71 29.69
CA VAL A 78 3.91 11.69 30.75
C VAL A 78 3.79 13.13 30.25
N ASP A 79 4.19 13.38 29.00
CA ASP A 79 4.11 14.70 28.37
C ASP A 79 2.67 15.05 27.92
N GLY A 80 1.72 14.12 28.07
CA GLY A 80 0.28 14.38 28.06
C GLY A 80 -0.38 14.41 26.68
N TRP A 81 0.38 14.26 25.59
CA TRP A 81 -0.13 14.51 24.25
C TRP A 81 -0.08 13.31 23.29
N PHE A 82 0.78 12.31 23.57
CA PHE A 82 0.92 11.12 22.73
C PHE A 82 0.32 9.88 23.39
N SER A 83 -0.43 9.09 22.63
CA SER A 83 -0.87 7.73 22.95
C SER A 83 -0.73 6.82 21.72
N PRO A 84 -0.50 5.50 21.87
CA PRO A 84 -0.57 4.55 20.75
C PRO A 84 -1.93 4.53 20.02
N GLN A 85 -2.97 5.10 20.63
CA GLN A 85 -4.34 5.13 20.10
C GLN A 85 -4.79 6.52 19.63
N GLY A 86 -4.04 7.57 19.99
CA GLY A 86 -4.41 8.93 19.65
C GLY A 86 -3.34 9.97 19.94
N LEU A 87 -3.50 11.12 19.31
CA LEU A 87 -2.65 12.30 19.47
C LEU A 87 -3.52 13.48 19.87
N LEU A 88 -3.04 14.24 20.84
CA LEU A 88 -3.61 15.52 21.26
C LEU A 88 -2.68 16.65 20.80
N MET A 89 -3.25 17.70 20.22
CA MET A 89 -2.52 18.86 19.72
C MET A 89 -2.59 20.01 20.74
N GLU A 90 -1.73 21.02 20.62
CA GLU A 90 -1.67 22.14 21.58
C GLU A 90 -2.98 22.94 21.63
N ASP A 91 -3.67 23.08 20.50
CA ASP A 91 -4.97 23.77 20.40
C ASP A 91 -6.16 22.94 20.94
N GLY A 92 -5.90 21.73 21.46
CA GLY A 92 -6.91 20.81 21.97
C GLY A 92 -7.60 19.97 20.89
N SER A 93 -7.27 20.17 19.61
CA SER A 93 -7.66 19.23 18.56
C SER A 93 -6.95 17.90 18.76
N TRP A 94 -7.52 16.83 18.21
CA TRP A 94 -6.97 15.49 18.38
C TRP A 94 -7.26 14.61 17.17
N ILE A 95 -6.52 13.52 17.06
CA ILE A 95 -6.78 12.43 16.10
C ILE A 95 -6.61 11.08 16.79
N ALA A 96 -7.65 10.25 16.74
CA ALA A 96 -7.58 8.85 17.13
C ALA A 96 -7.20 8.03 15.91
N TYR A 97 -6.29 7.08 16.05
CA TYR A 97 -5.74 6.40 14.89
C TYR A 97 -5.45 4.91 15.09
N ARG A 98 -5.26 4.24 13.96
CA ARG A 98 -4.61 2.94 13.83
C ARG A 98 -3.55 3.05 12.76
N GLN A 99 -2.44 2.38 13.01
CA GLN A 99 -1.37 2.25 12.04
C GLN A 99 -0.88 0.80 12.03
N VAL A 100 -0.37 0.39 10.88
CA VAL A 100 0.46 -0.80 10.77
C VAL A 100 1.57 -0.49 9.77
N CYS A 101 2.76 -0.99 10.06
CA CYS A 101 3.89 -0.88 9.15
C CYS A 101 4.33 -2.26 8.65
N HIS A 102 4.89 -2.27 7.43
CA HIS A 102 5.39 -3.45 6.75
C HIS A 102 6.51 -4.16 7.51
N LYS A 103 7.25 -3.42 8.36
CA LYS A 103 8.26 -4.02 9.25
C LYS A 103 7.63 -4.88 10.35
N GLU A 104 6.44 -4.51 10.83
CA GLU A 104 5.70 -5.25 11.85
C GLU A 104 4.90 -6.40 11.22
N LYS A 105 4.25 -6.14 10.08
CA LYS A 105 3.47 -7.10 9.30
C LYS A 105 3.88 -7.08 7.83
N PRO A 106 4.80 -7.94 7.39
CA PRO A 106 5.31 -7.97 6.00
C PRO A 106 4.24 -8.15 4.92
N GLU A 107 3.06 -8.66 5.27
CA GLU A 107 1.92 -8.82 4.37
C GLU A 107 1.13 -7.52 4.14
N ILE A 108 1.30 -6.49 4.98
CA ILE A 108 0.58 -5.22 4.89
C ILE A 108 1.58 -4.08 4.67
N TYR A 109 1.44 -3.38 3.55
CA TYR A 109 2.18 -2.14 3.33
C TYR A 109 1.69 -1.03 4.25
N ASP A 110 2.63 -0.13 4.61
CA ASP A 110 2.43 0.96 5.56
C ASP A 110 1.09 1.69 5.33
N ILE A 111 0.34 1.82 6.41
CA ILE A 111 -0.95 2.50 6.41
C ILE A 111 -1.24 3.09 7.78
N PHE A 112 -1.72 4.32 7.77
CA PHE A 112 -2.28 5.06 8.89
C PHE A 112 -3.72 5.41 8.53
N ILE A 113 -4.65 5.21 9.47
CA ILE A 113 -6.04 5.66 9.36
C ILE A 113 -6.38 6.35 10.68
N GLY A 114 -6.94 7.54 10.61
CA GLY A 114 -7.37 8.29 11.78
C GLY A 114 -8.69 9.02 11.61
N GLN A 115 -9.42 9.14 12.70
CA GLN A 115 -10.59 9.99 12.84
C GLN A 115 -10.26 11.14 13.77
N ALA A 116 -10.54 12.36 13.34
CA ALA A 116 -10.12 13.55 14.06
C ALA A 116 -11.28 14.28 14.74
N SER A 117 -10.91 15.20 15.63
CA SER A 117 -11.82 16.05 16.42
C SER A 117 -12.76 16.93 15.57
N ASP A 118 -12.44 17.17 14.30
CA ASP A 118 -13.27 17.89 13.34
C ASP A 118 -14.37 17.01 12.70
N GLY A 119 -14.42 15.73 13.04
CA GLY A 119 -15.36 14.76 12.49
C GLY A 119 -14.93 14.11 11.17
N LYS A 120 -13.74 14.45 10.67
CA LYS A 120 -13.24 13.94 9.39
C LYS A 120 -12.34 12.72 9.58
N TRP A 121 -12.20 11.98 8.48
CA TRP A 121 -11.33 10.83 8.38
C TRP A 121 -10.11 11.16 7.52
N TYR A 122 -8.96 10.67 7.97
CA TYR A 122 -7.68 10.92 7.34
C TYR A 122 -6.91 9.61 7.20
N TYR A 123 -6.13 9.49 6.14
CA TYR A 123 -5.22 8.35 5.96
C TYR A 123 -3.87 8.79 5.41
N SER A 124 -2.87 7.94 5.57
CA SER A 124 -1.58 8.08 4.90
C SER A 124 -0.93 6.73 4.68
N THR A 125 -0.12 6.63 3.63
CA THR A 125 0.65 5.43 3.28
C THR A 125 2.13 5.61 3.53
N TYR A 126 2.52 6.68 4.23
CA TYR A 126 3.88 6.88 4.70
C TYR A 126 4.22 5.93 5.85
N HIS A 127 5.52 5.77 6.10
CA HIS A 127 6.01 4.91 7.18
C HIS A 127 5.78 5.54 8.55
N PHE A 128 4.71 5.13 9.24
CA PHE A 128 4.46 5.46 10.65
C PHE A 128 4.85 4.29 11.53
N CYS A 129 6.08 4.25 12.04
CA CYS A 129 6.31 3.44 13.22
C CYS A 129 5.71 4.16 14.45
N ILE A 130 5.24 3.41 15.45
CA ILE A 130 4.98 3.98 16.81
C ILE A 130 6.22 4.78 17.27
N GLY A 131 7.41 4.26 16.95
CA GLY A 131 8.70 4.91 17.13
C GLY A 131 8.94 6.19 16.31
N ALA A 132 8.23 6.41 15.20
CA ALA A 132 8.37 7.58 14.33
C ALA A 132 7.42 8.72 14.70
N ILE A 133 6.24 8.42 15.24
CA ILE A 133 5.40 9.44 15.90
C ILE A 133 6.11 9.93 17.17
N THR A 134 6.85 9.07 17.88
CA THR A 134 7.78 9.51 18.95
C THR A 134 9.03 10.26 18.45
N ILE A 135 9.29 10.35 17.13
CA ILE A 135 10.31 11.26 16.57
C ILE A 135 9.74 12.68 16.36
N MET A 136 8.42 12.87 16.47
CA MET A 136 7.89 14.22 16.63
C MET A 136 8.38 14.73 17.98
N GLU A 137 9.49 15.48 17.96
CA GLU A 137 10.13 16.04 19.14
C GLU A 137 9.19 17.03 19.87
N GLU A 138 8.21 17.57 19.14
CA GLU A 138 7.27 18.56 19.62
C GLU A 138 5.83 18.13 19.34
N GLN A 139 4.94 18.44 20.28
CA GLN A 139 3.50 18.32 20.12
C GLN A 139 3.04 19.19 18.93
N PRO A 140 2.23 18.67 17.99
CA PRO A 140 1.73 19.49 16.90
C PRO A 140 0.86 20.64 17.44
N LYS A 141 1.01 21.81 16.83
CA LYS A 141 0.26 23.03 17.23
C LYS A 141 -1.24 22.91 16.97
N SER A 142 -1.61 22.22 15.89
CA SER A 142 -2.98 22.03 15.45
C SER A 142 -3.12 20.75 14.62
N LEU A 143 -4.36 20.29 14.46
CA LEU A 143 -4.69 19.18 13.56
C LEU A 143 -4.24 19.47 12.12
N SER A 144 -4.41 20.70 11.63
CA SER A 144 -3.96 21.09 10.29
C SER A 144 -2.45 20.98 10.13
N ALA A 145 -1.68 21.44 11.13
CA ALA A 145 -0.23 21.30 11.11
C ALA A 145 0.20 19.82 11.08
N PHE A 146 -0.50 18.97 11.82
CA PHE A 146 -0.26 17.53 11.81
C PHE A 146 -0.59 16.89 10.44
N ILE A 147 -1.74 17.24 9.85
CA ILE A 147 -2.17 16.77 8.52
C ILE A 147 -1.11 17.12 7.47
N ASP A 148 -0.65 18.38 7.46
CA ASP A 148 0.34 18.85 6.50
C ASP A 148 1.70 18.16 6.70
N GLN A 149 2.18 18.08 7.95
CA GLN A 149 3.47 17.48 8.28
C GLN A 149 3.52 15.99 7.95
N CYS A 150 2.40 15.28 8.13
CA CYS A 150 2.29 13.84 7.91
C CYS A 150 1.70 13.47 6.54
N ALA A 151 1.45 14.46 5.68
CA ALA A 151 0.85 14.30 4.37
C ALA A 151 -0.44 13.44 4.41
N LEU A 152 -1.30 13.72 5.38
CA LEU A 152 -2.57 13.00 5.52
C LEU A 152 -3.56 13.46 4.45
N VAL A 153 -4.34 12.52 3.92
CA VAL A 153 -5.38 12.77 2.91
C VAL A 153 -6.75 12.49 3.53
N GLU A 154 -7.69 13.40 3.33
CA GLU A 154 -9.08 13.24 3.75
C GLU A 154 -9.78 12.14 2.93
N PHE A 155 -10.62 11.34 3.58
CA PHE A 155 -11.51 10.39 2.92
C PHE A 155 -12.85 10.27 3.67
N ASP A 156 -13.77 9.46 3.15
CA ASP A 156 -15.15 9.35 3.64
C ASP A 156 -15.33 8.40 4.85
N GLY A 157 -14.27 7.73 5.32
CA GLY A 157 -14.34 6.77 6.41
C GLY A 157 -14.96 5.41 6.04
N ALA A 158 -15.18 5.12 4.75
CA ALA A 158 -15.80 3.87 4.30
C ALA A 158 -15.21 3.29 3.01
N SER A 159 -14.82 4.17 2.08
CA SER A 159 -14.24 3.81 0.79
C SER A 159 -12.85 3.19 0.91
N ASP A 160 -12.48 2.48 -0.15
CA ASP A 160 -11.13 1.96 -0.36
C ASP A 160 -10.15 3.06 -0.83
N ASP A 161 -10.57 4.33 -0.89
CA ASP A 161 -9.68 5.44 -1.25
C ASP A 161 -8.49 5.53 -0.28
N CYS A 162 -8.69 5.16 0.98
CA CYS A 162 -7.63 5.11 1.99
C CYS A 162 -6.57 4.02 1.76
N LEU A 163 -6.77 3.14 0.77
CA LEU A 163 -5.77 2.19 0.32
C LEU A 163 -4.81 2.81 -0.69
N LEU A 164 -5.22 3.84 -1.43
CA LEU A 164 -4.39 4.43 -2.48
C LEU A 164 -3.09 5.02 -1.92
N PRO A 165 -1.99 5.02 -2.69
CA PRO A 165 -0.76 5.67 -2.26
C PRO A 165 -0.97 7.17 -2.10
N THR A 166 -0.43 7.71 -1.01
CA THR A 166 -0.34 9.17 -0.76
C THR A 166 0.94 9.80 -1.31
N TRP A 167 1.86 8.98 -1.86
CA TRP A 167 3.09 9.42 -2.53
C TRP A 167 3.08 9.09 -4.04
N PRO A 168 3.59 9.99 -4.91
CA PRO A 168 3.96 11.38 -4.60
C PRO A 168 2.74 12.22 -4.21
N PRO A 169 2.92 13.36 -3.52
CA PRO A 169 1.82 14.26 -3.20
C PRO A 169 1.11 14.64 -4.51
N LYS A 170 -0.22 14.66 -4.51
CA LYS A 170 -0.98 15.16 -5.66
C LYS A 170 -0.67 16.66 -5.82
N GLU A 171 -0.24 17.07 -7.01
CA GLU A 171 0.01 18.46 -7.38
C GLU A 171 -1.26 19.33 -7.28
#